data_AF-A0A268QW87-F1
#
_entry.id   AF-A0A268QW87-F1
#
_cell.length_a   1.000
_cell.length_b   1.000
_cell.length_c   1.000
_cell.angle_alpha   90.00
_cell.angle_beta   90.00
_cell.angle_gamma   90.00
#
_symmetry.space_group_name_H-M   'P 1'
#
loop_
_entity.id
_entity.type
_entity.pdbx_description
1 polymer ?
#
loop_
_entity_poly.entity_id
_entity_poly.type
_entity_poly.pdbx_seq_one_letter_code
_entity_poly.pdbx_strand_id
1 'polypeptide(L)' 'MVASASGTVIRSHYSSSYGNVVYISHNINGQVYTTLYAHMESRLVSAGQSVSKGQQIGTLGTTG' A
#
# COMPACT_ATOMS: atom_id res chain seq x y z
N MET A 1 6.34 -4.64 4.73
CA MET A 1 5.51 -3.42 4.78
C MET A 1 4.06 -3.79 5.04
N VAL A 2 3.38 -3.08 5.93
CA VAL A 2 2.01 -3.40 6.38
C VAL A 2 1.08 -2.19 6.23
N ALA A 3 -0.22 -2.44 6.07
CA ALA A 3 -1.23 -1.39 5.99
C ALA A 3 -1.43 -0.72 7.37
N SER A 4 -1.29 0.61 7.43
CA SER A 4 -1.47 1.41 8.65
C SER A 4 -2.91 1.37 9.19
N ALA A 5 -3.89 1.15 8.32
CA ALA A 5 -5.31 1.02 8.66
C ALA A 5 -6.02 0.08 7.67
N SER A 6 -7.25 -0.32 8.00
CA SER A 6 -8.11 -1.04 7.06
C SER A 6 -8.58 -0.10 5.95
N GLY A 7 -8.68 -0.59 4.72
CA GLY A 7 -9.00 0.26 3.57
C GLY A 7 -9.00 -0.51 2.25
N THR A 8 -9.02 0.22 1.15
CA THR A 8 -9.02 -0.34 -0.20
C THR A 8 -7.83 0.18 -0.97
N VAL A 9 -7.09 -0.72 -1.61
CA VAL A 9 -5.98 -0.38 -2.49
C VAL A 9 -6.54 0.32 -3.72
N ILE A 10 -6.21 1.60 -3.89
CA ILE A 10 -6.67 2.39 -5.04
C ILE A 10 -5.68 2.32 -6.20
N ARG A 11 -4.39 2.09 -5.92
CA ARG A 11 -3.35 1.90 -6.94
C ARG A 11 -2.26 0.96 -6.42
N SER A 12 -1.78 0.08 -7.29
CA SER A 12 -0.63 -0.79 -7.02
C SER A 12 0.15 -0.94 -8.31
N HIS A 13 1.33 -0.30 -8.41
CA HIS A 13 2.11 -0.28 -9.65
C HIS A 13 3.60 -0.02 -9.37
N TYR A 14 4.42 -0.26 -10.39
CA TYR A 14 5.84 0.03 -10.35
C TYR A 14 6.07 1.41 -10.97
N SER A 15 6.76 2.27 -10.24
CA SER A 15 7.20 3.57 -10.71
C SER A 15 8.72 3.54 -10.84
N SER A 16 9.25 4.05 -11.96
CA SER A 16 10.69 4.18 -12.16
C SER A 16 11.36 5.10 -11.13
N SER A 17 10.63 6.05 -10.55
CA SER A 17 11.15 6.99 -9.55
C SER A 17 10.97 6.50 -8.11
N TYR A 18 9.87 5.80 -7.81
CA TYR A 18 9.51 5.37 -6.44
C TYR A 18 9.68 3.86 -6.19
N GLY A 19 10.06 3.09 -7.21
CA GLY A 19 10.05 1.63 -7.17
C GLY A 19 8.63 1.08 -7.07
N ASN A 20 8.46 0.00 -6.32
CA ASN A 20 7.13 -0.55 -6.09
C ASN A 20 6.33 0.36 -5.14
N VAL A 21 5.17 0.84 -5.61
CA VAL A 21 4.31 1.74 -4.85
C VAL A 21 2.86 1.24 -4.78
N VAL A 22 2.25 1.39 -3.61
CA VAL A 22 0.86 1.04 -3.31
C VAL A 22 0.18 2.22 -2.62
N TYR A 23 -1.02 2.56 -3.07
CA TYR A 23 -1.87 3.60 -2.49
C TYR A 23 -3.09 2.93 -1.88
N ILE A 24 -3.38 3.25 -0.63
CA ILE A 24 -4.50 2.67 0.10
C ILE A 24 -5.37 3.81 0.64
N SER A 25 -6.65 3.76 0.28
CA SER A 25 -7.67 4.67 0.78
C SER A 25 -8.34 4.05 2.00
N HIS A 26 -8.38 4.81 3.09
CA HIS A 26 -8.95 4.44 4.37
C HIS A 26 -10.09 5.40 4.70
N ASN A 27 -11.20 4.88 5.17
CA ASN A 27 -12.26 5.70 5.73
C ASN A 27 -12.16 5.60 7.26
N ILE A 28 -11.76 6.69 7.91
CA ILE A 28 -11.60 6.77 9.36
C ILE A 28 -12.52 7.88 9.84
N ASN A 29 -13.55 7.53 10.62
CA ASN A 29 -14.55 8.47 11.15
C ASN A 29 -15.25 9.33 10.08
N GLY A 30 -15.53 8.76 8.90
CA GLY A 30 -16.18 9.48 7.79
C GLY A 30 -15.23 10.34 6.96
N GLN A 31 -13.94 10.39 7.30
CA GLN A 31 -12.91 11.07 6.52
C GLN A 31 -12.08 10.07 5.73
N VAL A 32 -11.82 10.42 4.46
CA VAL A 32 -11.02 9.60 3.56
C VAL A 32 -9.55 10.00 3.68
N TYR A 33 -8.72 9.06 4.12
CA TYR A 33 -7.27 9.19 4.20
C TYR A 33 -6.61 8.29 3.17
N THR A 34 -5.70 8.84 2.37
CA THR A 34 -4.89 8.02 1.46
C THR A 34 -3.49 7.89 2.02
N THR A 35 -3.03 6.66 2.19
CA THR A 35 -1.64 6.37 2.54
C THR A 35 -0.89 5.88 1.32
N LEU A 36 0.35 6.36 1.18
CA LEU A 36 1.27 6.01 0.10
C LEU A 36 2.40 5.17 0.70
N TYR A 37 2.59 3.99 0.14
CA TYR A 37 3.66 3.07 0.48
C TYR A 37 4.55 2.94 -0.75
N ALA A 38 5.77 3.48 -0.70
CA ALA A 38 6.74 3.44 -1.79
C ALA A 38 8.02 2.71 -1.36
N HIS A 39 8.96 2.55 -2.30
CA HIS A 39 10.25 1.90 -2.08
C HIS A 39 10.14 0.47 -1.55
N MET A 40 9.08 -0.25 -1.93
CA MET A 40 8.96 -1.68 -1.66
C MET A 40 9.82 -2.48 -2.64
N GLU A 41 10.24 -3.66 -2.23
CA GLU A 41 10.89 -4.64 -3.12
C GLU A 41 9.86 -5.45 -3.90
N SER A 42 8.76 -5.82 -3.25
CA SER A 42 7.64 -6.49 -3.89
C SER A 42 6.29 -5.96 -3.39
N ARG A 43 5.28 -5.98 -4.27
CA ARG A 43 3.88 -5.68 -3.91
C ARG A 43 3.13 -7.00 -3.77
N LEU A 44 2.37 -7.14 -2.69
CA LEU A 44 1.57 -8.34 -2.41
C LEU A 44 0.06 -8.07 -2.55
N VAL A 45 -0.31 -6.86 -2.97
CA VAL A 45 -1.70 -6.43 -3.14
C VAL A 45 -1.90 -5.72 -4.47
N SER A 46 -3.13 -5.77 -4.98
CA SER A 46 -3.53 -5.20 -6.27
C SER A 46 -4.59 -4.11 -6.11
N ALA A 47 -4.72 -3.23 -7.11
CA ALA A 47 -5.78 -2.23 -7.12
C ALA A 47 -7.18 -2.88 -7.04
N GLY A 48 -8.07 -2.30 -6.24
CA GLY A 48 -9.39 -2.83 -5.91
C GLY A 48 -9.43 -3.78 -4.72
N GLN A 49 -8.28 -4.25 -4.22
CA GLN A 49 -8.23 -5.17 -3.08
C GLN A 49 -8.50 -4.46 -1.75
N SER A 50 -9.37 -5.03 -0.93
CA SER A 50 -9.54 -4.60 0.46
C SER A 50 -8.43 -5.17 1.35
N VAL A 51 -7.90 -4.33 2.22
CA VAL A 51 -6.86 -4.67 3.20
C VAL A 51 -7.32 -4.35 4.61
N SER A 52 -6.86 -5.13 5.58
CA SER A 52 -7.07 -4.88 7.00
C SER A 52 -5.88 -4.13 7.63
N LYS A 53 -6.11 -3.42 8.73
CA LYS A 53 -5.03 -2.83 9.54
C LYS A 53 -4.03 -3.92 9.92
N GLY A 54 -2.74 -3.66 9.67
CA GLY A 54 -1.65 -4.60 9.92
C GLY A 54 -1.48 -5.68 8.86
N GLN A 55 -2.34 -5.74 7.84
CA GLN A 55 -2.17 -6.69 6.74
C GLN A 55 -0.89 -6.38 5.96
N GLN A 56 -0.15 -7.44 5.61
CA GLN A 56 1.04 -7.31 4.80
C GLN A 56 0.67 -6.92 3.36
N ILE A 57 1.25 -5.82 2.88
CA ILE A 57 0.95 -5.22 1.56
C ILE A 57 2.14 -5.29 0.59
N GLY A 58 3.33 -5.54 1.11
CA GLY A 58 4.55 -5.67 0.34
C GLY A 58 5.73 -6.08 1.21
N THR A 59 6.82 -6.49 0.60
CA THR A 59 8.09 -6.74 1.31
C THR A 59 8.96 -5.49 1.25
N LEU A 60 9.61 -5.20 2.37
CA LEU A 60 10.76 -4.31 2.40
C LEU A 60 11.95 -5.19 2.03
N GLY A 61 12.55 -4.95 0.88
CA GLY A 61 13.74 -5.69 0.48
C GLY A 61 15.01 -5.05 1.01
N THR A 62 16.03 -5.87 1.10
CA THR A 62 17.41 -5.49 1.42
C THR A 62 18.29 -5.40 0.17
N THR A 63 17.70 -5.26 -1.02
CA THR A 63 18.48 -4.93 -2.24
C THR A 63 18.90 -3.47 -2.17
N GLY A 64 19.85 -3.20 -1.26
CA GLY A 64 20.77 -2.07 -1.35
C GLY A 64 21.84 -2.34 -2.40
#